data_AF-A0A5J4NST3-F1
#
_entry.id   AF-A0A5J4NST3-F1
#
_cell.length_a   1.000
_cell.length_b   1.000
_cell.length_c   1.000
_cell.angle_alpha   90.00
_cell.angle_beta   90.00
_cell.angle_gamma   90.00
#
_symmetry.space_group_name_H-M   'P 1'
#
loop_
_entity.id
_entity.type
_entity.pdbx_description
1 polymer ?
#
loop_
_entity_poly.entity_id
_entity_poly.type
_entity_poly.pdbx_seq_one_letter_code
_entity_poly.pdbx_strand_id
1 'polypeptide(L)'
;MSFLKNLSIRFRSVPCELQIFEGNTDSFLVKHNYLDEPIKARYVKVHTYTWHNHPSLRVELIGCQPCKQLLGIPPYARFAASSARSQRVQRSCMPEYGHYLSNKAWCSKRQDSKRSFLCVYVFKDGFILGMIVTFSTVSVLQYSNC
;
A
#
# COMPACT_ATOMS: atom_id res chain seq x y z
N MET A 1 26.25 -16.74 -28.43
CA MET A 1 25.26 -16.01 -27.61
C MET A 1 25.34 -16.44 -26.16
N SER A 2 25.12 -15.52 -25.21
CA SER A 2 25.27 -15.75 -23.76
C SER A 2 23.91 -15.79 -23.07
N PHE A 3 23.72 -16.68 -22.10
CA PHE A 3 22.45 -16.83 -21.35
C PHE A 3 22.67 -17.52 -19.99
N LEU A 4 21.72 -17.37 -19.07
CA LEU A 4 21.77 -17.98 -17.74
C LEU A 4 21.10 -19.36 -17.74
N LYS A 5 21.76 -20.35 -17.13
CA LYS A 5 21.24 -21.70 -16.99
C LYS A 5 20.56 -21.93 -15.64
N ASN A 6 21.08 -21.39 -14.54
CA ASN A 6 20.48 -21.45 -13.20
C ASN A 6 20.67 -20.13 -12.46
N LEU A 7 19.70 -19.80 -11.60
CA LEU A 7 19.72 -18.62 -10.72
C LEU A 7 19.15 -18.97 -9.33
N SER A 8 19.43 -18.14 -8.33
CA SER A 8 18.76 -18.19 -7.04
C SER A 8 18.25 -16.81 -6.64
N ILE A 9 17.13 -16.77 -5.93
CA ILE A 9 16.55 -15.53 -5.42
C ILE A 9 16.59 -15.58 -3.91
N ARG A 10 17.22 -14.59 -3.28
CA ARG A 10 17.30 -14.52 -1.82
C ARG A 10 16.30 -13.53 -1.27
N PHE A 11 15.36 -14.02 -0.47
CA PHE A 11 14.40 -13.22 0.27
C PHE A 11 14.83 -13.09 1.72
N ARG A 12 14.80 -11.87 2.29
CA ARG A 12 15.19 -11.66 3.69
C ARG A 12 14.20 -12.22 4.71
N SER A 13 12.94 -12.40 4.31
CA SER A 13 11.82 -12.77 5.18
C SER A 13 11.51 -14.27 5.22
N VAL A 14 12.18 -15.08 4.39
CA VAL A 14 11.99 -16.53 4.32
C VAL A 14 13.20 -17.21 5.00
N PRO A 15 13.00 -18.22 5.87
CA PRO A 15 14.10 -18.98 6.47
C PRO A 15 15.05 -19.52 5.39
N CYS A 16 16.33 -19.67 5.74
CA CYS A 16 17.50 -19.85 4.86
C CYS A 16 17.53 -21.15 4.01
N GLU A 17 16.46 -21.48 3.31
CA GLU A 17 16.48 -22.49 2.26
C GLU A 17 16.86 -21.83 0.92
N LEU A 18 17.95 -22.30 0.32
CA LEU A 18 18.42 -21.79 -0.96
C LEU A 18 17.61 -22.44 -2.08
N GLN A 19 16.60 -21.73 -2.59
CA GLN A 19 15.87 -22.17 -3.77
C GLN A 19 16.63 -21.82 -5.05
N ILE A 20 16.95 -22.84 -5.85
CA ILE A 20 17.58 -22.68 -7.17
C ILE A 20 16.50 -22.82 -8.23
N PHE A 21 16.41 -21.82 -9.09
CA PHE A 21 15.50 -21.79 -10.23
C PHE A 21 16.27 -22.11 -11.51
N GLU A 22 15.62 -22.85 -12.39
CA GLU A 22 16.12 -23.05 -13.75
C GLU A 22 16.05 -21.75 -14.54
N GLY A 23 17.11 -21.48 -15.27
CA GLY A 23 17.22 -20.37 -16.21
C GLY A 23 16.78 -20.75 -17.62
N ASN A 24 17.33 -20.03 -18.59
CA ASN A 24 16.99 -20.14 -20.00
C ASN A 24 17.85 -21.23 -20.66
N THR A 25 17.30 -21.92 -21.65
CA THR A 25 18.04 -22.88 -22.49
C THR A 25 18.75 -22.20 -23.67
N ASP A 26 18.35 -20.98 -24.00
CA ASP A 26 18.95 -20.13 -25.04
C ASP A 26 18.81 -18.63 -24.71
N SER A 27 19.20 -17.75 -25.63
CA SER A 27 19.20 -16.30 -25.45
C SER A 27 17.87 -15.59 -25.78
N PHE A 28 16.89 -16.30 -26.34
CA PHE A 28 15.66 -15.72 -26.87
C PHE A 28 14.41 -16.15 -26.10
N LEU A 29 14.34 -17.41 -25.69
CA LEU A 29 13.20 -17.96 -24.97
C LEU A 29 13.12 -17.39 -23.55
N VAL A 30 11.88 -17.07 -23.16
CA VAL A 30 11.55 -16.60 -21.83
C VAL A 30 11.24 -17.81 -20.94
N LYS A 31 12.00 -17.98 -19.85
CA LYS A 31 11.68 -18.94 -18.80
C LYS A 31 10.86 -18.25 -17.71
N HIS A 32 9.67 -18.78 -17.43
CA HIS A 32 8.84 -18.34 -16.31
C HIS A 32 9.13 -19.21 -15.09
N ASN A 33 9.46 -18.55 -13.97
CA ASN A 33 9.63 -19.20 -12.67
C ASN A 33 8.62 -18.57 -11.70
N TYR A 34 7.59 -19.34 -11.33
CA TYR A 34 6.60 -18.94 -10.33
C TYR A 34 7.04 -19.43 -8.95
N LEU A 35 6.77 -18.63 -7.93
CA LEU A 35 6.99 -19.01 -6.54
C LEU A 35 5.76 -19.78 -6.04
N ASP A 36 5.99 -20.87 -5.31
CA ASP A 36 4.90 -21.66 -4.72
C ASP A 36 4.09 -20.83 -3.72
N GLU A 37 4.77 -19.95 -2.98
CA GLU A 37 4.16 -18.98 -2.07
C GLU A 37 4.54 -17.53 -2.44
N PRO A 38 3.58 -16.59 -2.45
CA PRO A 38 3.87 -15.19 -2.73
C PRO A 38 4.67 -14.55 -1.59
N ILE A 39 5.76 -13.86 -1.93
CA ILE A 39 6.66 -13.27 -0.94
C ILE A 39 6.47 -11.76 -0.85
N LYS A 40 6.23 -11.25 0.36
CA LYS A 40 6.20 -9.81 0.64
C LYS A 40 7.62 -9.27 0.75
N ALA A 41 8.09 -8.57 -0.29
CA ALA A 41 9.42 -7.96 -0.32
C ALA A 41 9.40 -6.55 -0.94
N ARG A 42 10.33 -5.69 -0.50
CA ARG A 42 10.61 -4.39 -1.14
C ARG A 42 11.85 -4.45 -2.05
N TYR A 43 12.74 -5.39 -1.79
CA TYR A 43 13.99 -5.58 -2.50
C TYR A 43 14.16 -7.05 -2.83
N VAL A 44 14.46 -7.35 -4.10
CA VAL A 44 14.74 -8.68 -4.60
C VAL A 44 16.17 -8.70 -5.10
N LYS A 45 16.95 -9.70 -4.67
CA LYS A 45 18.30 -9.95 -5.18
C LYS A 45 18.31 -11.25 -5.97
N VAL A 46 18.63 -11.16 -7.25
CA VAL A 46 18.82 -12.31 -8.13
C VAL A 46 20.31 -12.63 -8.20
N HIS A 47 20.68 -13.84 -7.82
CA HIS A 47 22.03 -14.36 -7.89
C HIS A 47 22.13 -15.33 -9.07
N THR A 48 23.11 -15.12 -9.93
CA THR A 48 23.40 -16.03 -11.05
C THR A 48 24.23 -17.20 -10.53
N TYR A 49 23.87 -18.43 -10.92
CA TYR A 49 24.54 -19.64 -10.42
C TYR A 49 25.33 -20.35 -11.52
N THR A 50 24.73 -20.55 -12.70
CA THR A 50 25.39 -21.14 -13.87
C THR A 50 24.97 -20.41 -15.14
N TRP A 51 25.88 -20.31 -16.12
CA TRP A 51 25.66 -19.58 -17.37
C TRP A 51 26.35 -20.27 -18.56
N HIS A 52 25.96 -19.84 -19.77
CA HIS A 52 26.62 -20.15 -21.02
C HIS A 52 27.35 -18.90 -21.54
N ASN A 53 28.65 -19.02 -21.81
CA ASN A 53 29.58 -17.95 -22.22
C ASN A 53 29.79 -16.82 -21.20
N HIS A 54 28.75 -16.06 -20.85
CA HIS A 54 28.83 -14.93 -19.92
C HIS A 54 27.52 -14.80 -19.12
N PRO A 55 27.55 -14.43 -17.82
CA PRO A 55 26.33 -14.17 -17.07
C PRO A 55 25.59 -12.98 -17.69
N SER A 56 24.34 -13.17 -18.09
CA SER A 56 23.50 -12.15 -18.71
C SER A 56 22.03 -12.44 -18.40
N LEU A 57 21.31 -11.45 -17.86
CA LEU A 57 19.93 -11.59 -17.43
C LEU A 57 19.09 -10.42 -17.92
N ARG A 58 17.85 -10.69 -18.33
CA ARG A 58 16.74 -9.72 -18.35
C ARG A 58 15.69 -10.28 -17.40
N VAL A 59 15.21 -9.47 -16.45
CA VAL A 59 14.26 -9.92 -15.41
C VAL A 59 13.10 -8.94 -15.30
N GLU A 60 11.90 -9.48 -15.13
CA GLU A 60 10.71 -8.75 -14.74
C GLU A 60 10.06 -9.47 -13.55
N LEU A 61 9.51 -8.71 -12.59
CA LEU A 61 8.86 -9.26 -11.41
C LEU A 61 7.34 -9.26 -11.61
N ILE A 62 6.72 -10.43 -11.49
CA ILE A 62 5.27 -10.58 -11.58
C ILE A 62 4.71 -10.66 -10.16
N GLY A 63 3.73 -9.82 -9.84
CA GLY A 63 3.08 -9.83 -8.53
C GLY A 63 1.92 -8.87 -8.44
N CYS A 64 1.37 -8.71 -7.23
CA CYS A 64 0.31 -7.76 -6.92
C CYS A 64 0.75 -6.81 -5.81
N GLN A 65 0.28 -5.56 -5.87
CA GLN A 65 0.41 -4.63 -4.75
C GLN A 65 -0.74 -4.88 -3.76
N PRO A 66 -0.51 -4.73 -2.44
CA PRO A 66 -1.60 -4.73 -1.47
C PRO A 66 -2.66 -3.71 -1.90
N CYS A 67 -3.93 -4.09 -1.85
CA CYS A 67 -5.02 -3.20 -2.22
C CYS A 67 -4.95 -1.91 -1.40
N LYS A 68 -4.79 -0.75 -2.06
CA LYS A 68 -4.92 0.59 -1.45
C LYS A 68 -6.40 0.92 -1.24
N GLN A 69 -7.13 0.02 -0.57
CA GLN A 69 -8.55 0.19 -0.33
C GLN A 69 -8.78 1.26 0.73
N LEU A 70 -9.81 2.07 0.51
CA LEU A 70 -10.24 3.09 1.46
C LEU A 70 -11.02 2.41 2.59
N LEU A 71 -10.37 2.28 3.74
CA LEU A 71 -10.94 1.60 4.92
C LEU A 71 -11.90 2.49 5.72
N GLY A 72 -11.78 3.81 5.57
CA GLY A 72 -12.55 4.80 6.31
C GLY A 72 -13.88 5.22 5.68
N ILE A 73 -14.46 4.48 4.73
CA ILE A 73 -15.74 4.86 4.08
C ILE A 73 -16.88 4.03 4.67
N PRO A 74 -18.05 4.62 4.97
CA PRO A 74 -19.25 3.85 5.31
C PRO A 74 -19.62 2.83 4.20
N PRO A 75 -20.10 1.62 4.54
CA PRO A 75 -20.38 1.09 5.88
C PRO A 75 -19.17 0.41 6.55
N TYR A 76 -17.95 0.54 6.02
CA TYR A 76 -16.76 -0.19 6.49
C TYR A 76 -16.07 0.45 7.69
N ALA A 77 -16.39 1.70 7.99
CA ALA A 77 -15.93 2.39 9.17
C ALA A 77 -17.00 3.29 9.78
N ARG A 78 -16.84 3.54 11.08
CA ARG A 78 -17.64 4.50 11.86
C ARG A 78 -16.75 5.61 12.40
N PHE A 79 -17.25 6.84 12.31
CA PHE A 79 -16.57 8.01 12.83
C PHE A 79 -17.18 8.42 14.18
N ALA A 80 -16.32 8.76 15.14
CA ALA A 80 -16.69 9.36 16.40
C ALA A 80 -15.73 10.52 16.70
N ALA A 81 -16.16 11.51 17.47
CA ALA A 81 -15.31 12.65 17.78
C ALA A 81 -15.41 13.03 19.26
N SER A 82 -14.37 13.69 19.76
CA SER A 82 -14.34 14.22 21.13
C SER A 82 -15.39 15.30 21.35
N SER A 83 -15.67 16.10 20.32
CA SER A 83 -16.77 17.06 20.29
C SER A 83 -17.10 17.43 18.86
N ALA A 84 -18.34 17.85 18.60
CA ALA A 84 -18.74 18.38 17.32
C ALA A 84 -19.38 19.76 17.50
N ARG A 85 -19.05 20.70 16.61
CA ARG A 85 -19.63 22.04 16.63
C ARG A 85 -21.12 21.93 16.30
N SER A 86 -21.97 21.97 17.33
CA SER A 86 -23.42 21.97 17.20
C SER A 86 -23.93 23.38 16.94
N GLN A 87 -23.83 23.87 15.71
CA GLN A 87 -24.66 24.99 15.26
C GLN A 87 -25.95 24.42 14.68
N ARG A 88 -27.11 24.84 15.18
CA ARG A 88 -28.44 24.42 14.66
C ARG A 88 -28.60 24.65 13.14
N VAL A 89 -27.77 25.52 12.56
CA VAL A 89 -27.76 25.88 11.13
C VAL A 89 -26.76 25.04 10.30
N GLN A 90 -25.77 24.38 10.90
CA GLN A 90 -24.68 23.67 10.18
C GLN A 90 -24.72 22.16 10.48
N ARG A 91 -25.59 21.41 9.78
CA ARG A 91 -25.57 19.93 9.73
C ARG A 91 -24.37 19.36 8.96
N SER A 92 -23.31 20.15 8.80
CA SER A 92 -22.13 19.88 7.97
C SER A 92 -20.87 19.61 8.79
N CYS A 93 -20.97 19.62 10.13
CA CYS A 93 -19.85 19.53 11.07
C CYS A 93 -19.87 18.25 11.97
N MET A 94 -20.73 17.27 11.64
CA MET A 94 -20.86 16.02 12.41
C MET A 94 -19.72 15.04 12.12
N PRO A 95 -19.34 14.17 13.08
CA PRO A 95 -18.28 13.19 12.89
C PRO A 95 -18.54 12.24 11.73
N GLU A 96 -19.80 11.86 11.48
CA GLU A 96 -20.23 11.00 10.37
C GLU A 96 -19.81 11.52 8.98
N TYR A 97 -19.61 12.84 8.84
CA TYR A 97 -19.15 13.48 7.61
C TYR A 97 -17.63 13.55 7.50
N GLY A 98 -16.88 12.94 8.42
CA GLY A 98 -15.41 12.96 8.42
C GLY A 98 -14.76 12.07 7.36
N HIS A 99 -15.53 11.29 6.60
CA HIS A 99 -14.99 10.48 5.50
C HIS A 99 -14.68 11.36 4.27
N TYR A 100 -13.64 11.01 3.52
CA TYR A 100 -13.13 11.86 2.43
C TYR A 100 -14.15 12.11 1.29
N LEU A 101 -15.07 11.17 1.02
CA LEU A 101 -16.13 11.32 0.01
C LEU A 101 -17.22 12.33 0.41
N SER A 102 -17.24 12.77 1.67
CA SER A 102 -18.25 13.68 2.16
C SER A 102 -18.05 15.07 1.57
N ASN A 103 -19.14 15.74 1.18
CA ASN A 103 -19.13 17.17 0.83
C ASN A 103 -19.22 18.09 2.07
N LYS A 104 -19.14 17.49 3.26
CA LYS A 104 -19.18 18.08 4.59
C LYS A 104 -17.93 17.63 5.35
N ALA A 105 -17.79 18.01 6.61
CA ALA A 105 -16.65 17.61 7.42
C ALA A 105 -16.99 17.45 8.90
N TRP A 106 -16.00 17.05 9.68
CA TRP A 106 -16.08 17.19 11.13
C TRP A 106 -15.46 18.51 11.57
N CYS A 107 -16.13 19.21 12.49
CA CYS A 107 -15.61 20.42 13.10
C CYS A 107 -15.60 20.25 14.62
N SER A 108 -14.44 20.42 15.27
CA SER A 108 -14.37 20.41 16.73
C SER A 108 -15.18 21.56 17.34
N LYS A 109 -15.90 21.30 18.45
CA LYS A 109 -16.60 22.35 19.19
C LYS A 109 -15.63 23.27 19.94
N ARG A 110 -14.50 22.72 20.38
CA ARG A 110 -13.50 23.41 21.20
C ARG A 110 -12.24 23.65 20.36
N GLN A 111 -11.65 24.84 20.45
CA GLN A 111 -10.38 25.15 19.80
C GLN A 111 -9.19 24.77 20.70
N ASP A 112 -9.24 23.57 21.26
CA ASP A 112 -8.17 23.03 22.09
C ASP A 112 -7.47 21.91 21.30
N SER A 113 -6.24 22.16 20.87
CA SER A 113 -5.44 21.25 20.05
C SER A 113 -5.09 19.95 20.76
N LYS A 114 -5.09 19.92 22.10
CA LYS A 114 -4.78 18.71 22.89
C LYS A 114 -6.01 17.83 23.12
N ARG A 115 -7.23 18.39 23.00
CA ARG A 115 -8.49 17.69 23.32
C ARG A 115 -9.38 17.42 22.09
N SER A 116 -9.07 18.02 20.95
CA SER A 116 -9.86 17.85 19.72
C SER A 116 -9.35 16.65 18.92
N PHE A 117 -10.18 15.61 18.77
CA PHE A 117 -9.83 14.44 17.96
C PHE A 117 -11.05 13.84 17.25
N LEU A 118 -10.77 13.17 16.12
CA LEU A 118 -11.70 12.36 15.35
C LEU A 118 -11.17 10.91 15.34
N CYS A 119 -11.95 9.98 15.87
CA CYS A 119 -11.68 8.55 15.87
C CYS A 119 -12.37 7.89 14.67
N VAL A 120 -11.65 7.00 13.98
CA VAL A 120 -12.17 6.19 12.87
C VAL A 120 -12.08 4.72 13.29
N TYR A 121 -13.23 4.11 13.54
CA TYR A 121 -13.34 2.68 13.85
C TYR A 121 -13.53 1.92 12.55
N VAL A 122 -12.50 1.19 12.12
CA VAL A 122 -12.55 0.32 10.93
C VAL A 122 -13.04 -1.06 11.35
N PHE A 123 -14.02 -1.61 10.63
CA PHE A 123 -14.64 -2.90 11.00
C PHE A 123 -13.91 -4.13 10.46
N LYS A 124 -13.01 -3.96 9.48
CA LYS A 124 -12.19 -5.04 8.95
C LYS A 124 -10.76 -4.90 9.46
N ASP A 125 -10.20 -6.01 9.91
CA ASP A 125 -8.78 -6.10 10.24
C ASP A 125 -7.93 -5.88 8.98
N GLY A 126 -6.86 -5.10 9.12
CA GLY A 126 -6.00 -4.76 8.00
C GLY A 126 -4.85 -3.85 8.42
N PHE A 127 -3.95 -3.58 7.47
CA PHE A 127 -2.82 -2.67 7.68
C PHE A 127 -3.20 -1.26 7.23
N ILE A 128 -3.08 -0.28 8.13
CA ILE A 128 -3.18 1.14 7.77
C ILE A 128 -1.85 1.55 7.13
N LEU A 129 -1.86 1.75 5.81
CA LEU A 129 -0.66 2.10 5.04
C LEU A 129 -0.44 3.62 4.94
N GLY A 130 -1.45 4.42 5.26
CA GLY A 130 -1.41 5.88 5.19
C GLY A 130 -2.80 6.48 5.37
N MET A 131 -2.87 7.82 5.34
CA MET A 131 -4.12 8.58 5.44
C MET A 131 -4.15 9.66 4.36
N ILE A 132 -5.34 9.91 3.81
CA ILE A 132 -5.61 11.03 2.91
C ILE A 132 -6.33 12.09 3.74
N VAL A 133 -5.78 13.31 3.77
CA VAL A 133 -6.37 14.44 4.49
C VAL A 133 -6.74 15.50 3.48
N THR A 134 -8.01 15.89 3.46
CA THR A 134 -8.52 17.01 2.69
C THR A 134 -8.99 18.08 3.67
N PHE A 135 -8.69 19.35 3.40
CA PHE A 135 -9.30 20.43 4.17
C PHE A 135 -10.74 20.66 3.70
N SER A 136 -11.58 21.13 4.61
CA SER A 136 -12.98 21.42 4.33
C SER A 136 -13.21 22.92 4.24
N THR A 137 -13.17 23.45 3.03
CA THR A 137 -13.86 24.65 2.55
C THR A 137 -13.63 24.63 1.04
N VAL A 138 -14.68 24.77 0.21
CA VAL A 138 -14.63 24.79 -1.26
C VAL A 138 -13.21 25.00 -1.82
N SER A 139 -12.65 23.92 -2.38
CA SER A 139 -11.46 23.80 -3.24
C SER A 139 -10.17 24.54 -2.86
N VAL A 140 -9.07 23.79 -2.73
CA VAL A 140 -7.75 24.02 -3.38
C VAL A 140 -6.98 22.69 -3.30
N LEU A 141 -6.62 22.11 -4.43
CA LEU A 141 -5.61 21.06 -4.46
C LEU A 141 -4.26 21.68 -4.08
N GLN A 142 -3.62 21.22 -3.01
CA GLN A 142 -2.17 21.34 -2.90
C GLN A 142 -1.59 19.95 -2.80
N TYR A 143 -1.10 19.49 -3.95
CA TYR A 143 -0.09 18.46 -4.03
C TYR A 143 1.17 19.01 -3.37
N SER A 144 1.62 18.37 -2.29
CA SER A 144 3.03 18.35 -1.93
C SER A 144 3.59 17.00 -2.36
N ASN A 145 4.09 16.95 -3.60
CA ASN A 145 5.05 15.93 -3.99
C ASN A 145 6.42 16.30 -3.40
N CYS A 146 7.23 15.27 -3.10
CA CYS A 146 8.69 15.38 -3.22
C CYS A 146 9.07 15.67 -4.67
#